data_AF-A0A4S0MYA8-F1
#
_entry.id   AF-A0A4S0MYA8-F1
#
_cell.length_a   1.000
_cell.length_b   1.000
_cell.length_c   1.000
_cell.angle_alpha   90.00
_cell.angle_beta   90.00
_cell.angle_gamma   90.00
#
_symmetry.space_group_name_H-M   'P 1'
#
loop_
_entity.id
_entity.type
_entity.pdbx_description
1 polymer ?
#
loop_
_entity_poly.entity_id
_entity_poly.type
_entity_poly.pdbx_seq_one_letter_code
_entity_poly.pdbx_strand_id
1 'polypeptide(L)'
;FDGFKANPDYALACARTAYDAGARWVVLCDTNGGTQPSEVRSIVEKVIGGGIPGDHLGIHAHDDTGQAVANSLAAVEAGVRQIQGTLNGIGERCGNANLISIVPTLSLKPAFA
;
A
#
# COMPACT_ATOMS: atom_id res chain seq x y z
N PHE A 1 -4.66 -5.62 -2.00
CA PHE A 1 -4.25 -5.99 -3.37
C PHE A 1 -4.86 -7.32 -3.78
N ASP A 2 -4.67 -8.41 -3.03
CA ASP A 2 -5.20 -9.74 -3.40
C ASP A 2 -6.73 -9.75 -3.59
N GLY A 3 -7.49 -9.19 -2.63
CA GLY A 3 -8.94 -9.07 -2.76
C GLY A 3 -9.38 -8.23 -3.96
N PHE A 4 -8.63 -7.19 -4.30
CA PHE A 4 -8.89 -6.38 -5.49
C PHE A 4 -8.60 -7.16 -6.78
N LYS A 5 -7.52 -7.95 -6.83
CA LYS A 5 -7.21 -8.82 -7.97
C LYS A 5 -8.27 -9.90 -8.18
N ALA A 6 -8.82 -10.44 -7.09
CA ALA A 6 -9.88 -11.45 -7.14
C ALA A 6 -11.24 -10.87 -7.56
N ASN A 7 -11.62 -9.71 -7.01
CA ASN A 7 -12.87 -9.02 -7.36
C ASN A 7 -12.74 -7.50 -7.12
N PRO A 8 -12.42 -6.72 -8.18
CA PRO A 8 -12.24 -5.28 -8.06
C PRO A 8 -13.48 -4.55 -7.56
N ASP A 9 -14.67 -4.91 -8.07
CA ASP A 9 -15.92 -4.23 -7.75
C ASP A 9 -16.29 -4.41 -6.27
N TYR A 10 -16.16 -5.65 -5.76
CA TYR A 10 -16.40 -5.93 -4.35
C TYR A 10 -15.37 -5.24 -3.45
N ALA A 11 -14.09 -5.29 -3.81
CA ALA A 11 -13.04 -4.61 -3.05
C ALA A 11 -13.28 -3.10 -2.96
N LEU A 12 -13.67 -2.46 -4.07
CA LEU A 12 -14.01 -1.04 -4.10
C LEU A 12 -15.26 -0.73 -3.27
N ALA A 13 -16.31 -1.56 -3.37
CA ALA A 13 -17.52 -1.39 -2.56
C ALA A 13 -17.21 -1.46 -1.06
N CYS A 14 -16.42 -2.44 -0.62
CA CYS A 14 -15.99 -2.55 0.79
C CYS A 14 -15.17 -1.34 1.23
N ALA A 15 -14.16 -0.97 0.43
CA ALA A 15 -13.27 0.14 0.72
C ALA A 15 -14.03 1.47 0.83
N ARG A 16 -14.93 1.74 -0.13
CA ARG A 16 -15.79 2.93 -0.14
C ARG A 16 -16.75 2.93 1.04
N THR A 17 -17.37 1.79 1.36
CA THR A 17 -18.27 1.68 2.52
C THR A 17 -17.55 2.04 3.81
N ALA A 18 -16.31 1.57 4.00
CA ALA A 18 -15.51 1.90 5.17
C ALA A 18 -15.17 3.40 5.22
N TYR A 19 -14.76 3.98 4.08
CA TYR A 19 -14.46 5.40 3.96
C TYR A 19 -15.68 6.28 4.25
N ASP A 20 -16.82 6.00 3.61
CA ASP A 20 -18.08 6.74 3.77
C ASP A 20 -18.63 6.61 5.21
N ALA A 21 -18.33 5.51 5.90
CA ALA A 21 -18.64 5.32 7.32
C ALA A 21 -17.71 6.10 8.28
N GLY A 22 -16.73 6.85 7.76
CA GLY A 22 -15.84 7.71 8.54
C GLY A 22 -14.48 7.09 8.90
N ALA A 23 -14.08 5.98 8.27
CA ALA A 23 -12.74 5.45 8.45
C ALA A 23 -11.69 6.47 7.99
N ARG A 24 -10.78 6.86 8.89
CA ARG A 24 -9.70 7.80 8.57
C ARG A 24 -8.77 7.26 7.47
N TRP A 25 -8.48 5.97 7.54
CA TRP A 25 -7.56 5.28 6.63
C TRP A 25 -8.22 4.01 6.08
N VAL A 26 -8.13 3.83 4.76
CA VAL A 26 -8.38 2.53 4.12
C VAL A 26 -7.03 1.96 3.68
N VAL A 27 -6.65 0.83 4.26
CA VAL A 27 -5.32 0.24 4.06
C VAL A 27 -5.40 -0.89 3.03
N LEU A 28 -4.59 -0.79 1.98
CA LEU A 28 -4.47 -1.78 0.93
C LEU A 28 -3.38 -2.79 1.29
N CYS A 29 -3.77 -4.05 1.49
CA CYS A 29 -2.85 -5.10 1.95
C CYS A 29 -2.36 -6.01 0.80
N ASP A 30 -1.06 -6.21 0.67
CA ASP A 30 -0.45 -7.22 -0.21
C ASP A 30 -0.14 -8.45 0.63
N THR A 31 -1.18 -9.21 0.95
CA THR A 31 -1.13 -10.29 1.95
C THR A 31 -0.22 -11.42 1.49
N ASN A 32 -0.24 -11.75 0.20
CA ASN A 32 0.63 -12.77 -0.39
C ASN A 32 2.09 -12.29 -0.60
N GLY A 33 2.37 -10.98 -0.55
CA GLY A 33 3.72 -10.42 -0.74
C GLY A 33 4.31 -10.58 -2.15
N GLY A 34 3.44 -10.78 -3.14
CA GLY A 34 3.81 -11.10 -4.52
C GLY A 34 3.41 -10.05 -5.56
N THR A 35 2.75 -8.96 -5.14
CA THR A 35 2.32 -7.91 -6.07
C THR A 35 3.53 -7.12 -6.57
N GLN A 36 3.60 -6.79 -7.85
CA GLN A 36 4.72 -6.02 -8.40
C GLN A 36 4.47 -4.51 -8.30
N PRO A 37 5.52 -3.66 -8.25
CA PRO A 37 5.36 -2.21 -8.06
C PRO A 37 4.46 -1.52 -9.09
N SER A 38 4.51 -1.96 -10.35
CA SER A 38 3.64 -1.43 -11.42
C SER A 38 2.17 -1.79 -11.21
N GLU A 39 1.89 -2.99 -10.71
CA GLU A 39 0.53 -3.41 -10.34
C GLU A 39 0.03 -2.63 -9.14
N VAL A 40 0.87 -2.39 -8.12
CA VAL A 40 0.53 -1.56 -6.96
C VAL A 40 0.08 -0.18 -7.41
N ARG A 41 0.87 0.49 -8.26
CA ARG A 41 0.53 1.80 -8.81
C ARG A 41 -0.83 1.79 -9.52
N SER A 42 -1.04 0.86 -10.45
CA SER A 42 -2.30 0.77 -11.20
C SER A 42 -3.52 0.49 -10.30
N ILE A 43 -3.36 -0.35 -9.28
CA ILE A 43 -4.45 -0.67 -8.35
C ILE A 43 -4.75 0.55 -7.46
N VAL A 44 -3.74 1.25 -6.94
CA VAL A 44 -3.93 2.47 -6.16
C VAL A 44 -4.67 3.54 -6.98
N GLU A 45 -4.24 3.78 -8.22
CA GLU A 45 -4.89 4.74 -9.13
C GLU A 45 -6.37 4.39 -9.36
N LYS A 46 -6.70 3.10 -9.51
CA LYS A 46 -8.08 2.62 -9.63
C LYS A 46 -8.89 2.83 -8.34
N VAL A 47 -8.29 2.61 -7.18
CA VAL A 47 -8.95 2.87 -5.88
C VAL A 47 -9.24 4.36 -5.70
N ILE A 48 -8.29 5.23 -6.09
CA ILE A 48 -8.47 6.68 -6.07
C ILE A 48 -9.57 7.11 -7.07
N GLY A 49 -9.52 6.61 -8.31
CA GLY A 49 -10.58 6.84 -9.30
C GLY A 49 -11.94 6.26 -8.88
N GLY A 50 -11.93 5.22 -8.05
CA GLY A 50 -13.09 4.65 -7.38
C GLY A 50 -13.64 5.50 -6.23
N GLY A 51 -13.02 6.65 -5.94
CA GLY A 51 -13.52 7.72 -5.07
C GLY A 51 -13.03 7.70 -3.64
N ILE A 52 -11.92 7.00 -3.34
CA ILE A 52 -11.25 7.07 -2.04
C ILE A 52 -10.01 7.94 -2.21
N PRO A 53 -9.95 9.15 -1.61
CA PRO A 53 -8.81 10.05 -1.78
C PRO A 53 -7.48 9.42 -1.32
N GLY A 54 -6.40 9.65 -2.06
CA GLY A 54 -5.08 9.06 -1.76
C GLY A 54 -4.52 9.45 -0.38
N ASP A 55 -4.85 10.65 0.10
CA ASP A 55 -4.53 11.13 1.45
C ASP A 55 -5.32 10.47 2.58
N HIS A 56 -6.25 9.57 2.23
CA HIS A 56 -6.96 8.66 3.12
C HIS A 56 -6.62 7.17 2.86
N LEU A 57 -5.61 6.90 2.02
CA LEU A 57 -5.13 5.55 1.75
C LEU A 57 -3.84 5.21 2.50
N GLY A 58 -3.76 3.95 2.91
CA GLY A 58 -2.55 3.32 3.42
C GLY A 58 -2.13 2.09 2.61
N ILE A 59 -0.89 1.64 2.78
CA ILE A 59 -0.37 0.38 2.25
C ILE A 59 0.22 -0.49 3.35
N HIS A 60 -0.04 -1.79 3.31
CA HIS A 60 0.64 -2.83 4.09
C HIS A 60 1.19 -3.88 3.13
N ALA A 61 2.51 -3.93 2.94
CA ALA A 61 3.16 -4.84 2.00
C ALA A 61 4.00 -5.91 2.72
N HIS A 62 3.83 -7.16 2.32
CA HIS A 62 4.69 -8.27 2.71
C HIS A 62 5.85 -8.47 1.72
N ASP A 63 6.94 -9.08 2.20
CA ASP A 63 8.23 -9.14 1.50
C ASP A 63 8.54 -10.51 0.88
N ASP A 64 7.53 -11.36 0.64
CA ASP A 64 7.69 -12.72 0.09
C ASP A 64 8.48 -12.77 -1.23
N THR A 65 8.41 -11.71 -2.04
CA THR A 65 9.19 -11.57 -3.29
C THR A 65 10.28 -10.50 -3.21
N GLY A 66 10.59 -10.00 -2.01
CA GLY A 66 11.60 -8.95 -1.80
C GLY A 66 11.19 -7.57 -2.32
N GLN A 67 9.89 -7.34 -2.53
CA GLN A 67 9.36 -6.11 -3.12
C GLN A 67 8.64 -5.19 -2.12
N ALA A 68 8.57 -5.52 -0.82
CA ALA A 68 7.72 -4.77 0.11
C ALA A 68 8.08 -3.28 0.20
N VAL A 69 9.37 -2.95 0.20
CA VAL A 69 9.87 -1.57 0.18
C VAL A 69 9.52 -0.88 -1.14
N ALA A 70 9.78 -1.52 -2.27
CA ALA A 70 9.50 -0.97 -3.59
C ALA A 70 8.00 -0.74 -3.81
N ASN A 71 7.16 -1.69 -3.39
CA ASN A 71 5.71 -1.59 -3.42
C ASN A 71 5.20 -0.44 -2.54
N SER A 72 5.77 -0.27 -1.35
CA SER A 72 5.40 0.83 -0.45
C SER A 72 5.68 2.20 -1.07
N LEU A 73 6.84 2.36 -1.72
CA LEU A 73 7.20 3.61 -2.40
C LEU A 73 6.34 3.84 -3.65
N ALA A 74 6.09 2.79 -4.44
CA ALA A 74 5.22 2.87 -5.62
C ALA A 74 3.80 3.30 -5.26
N ALA A 75 3.28 2.85 -4.10
CA ALA A 75 2.00 3.30 -3.60
C ALA A 75 2.01 4.79 -3.22
N VAL A 76 3.09 5.28 -2.60
CA VAL A 76 3.25 6.71 -2.27
C VAL A 76 3.25 7.58 -3.53
N GLU A 77 3.99 7.16 -4.55
CA GLU A 77 4.02 7.83 -5.86
C GLU A 77 2.63 7.87 -6.51
N ALA A 78 1.84 6.82 -6.33
CA ALA A 78 0.46 6.72 -6.82
C ALA A 78 -0.56 7.52 -5.98
N GLY A 79 -0.16 8.06 -4.82
CA GLY A 79 -0.99 8.95 -4.00
C GLY A 79 -1.24 8.52 -2.57
N VAL A 80 -0.82 7.31 -2.15
CA VAL A 80 -0.96 6.82 -0.76
C VAL A 80 -0.15 7.71 0.21
N ARG A 81 -0.66 7.89 1.44
CA ARG A 81 0.01 8.72 2.47
C ARG A 81 0.33 8.02 3.78
N GLN A 82 -0.13 6.79 3.98
CA GLN A 82 0.29 5.96 5.11
C GLN A 82 1.03 4.70 4.64
N ILE A 83 2.18 4.40 5.21
CA ILE A 83 2.88 3.12 5.06
C ILE A 83 2.82 2.37 6.38
N GLN A 84 2.37 1.12 6.34
CA GLN A 84 2.49 0.15 7.43
C GLN A 84 3.67 -0.78 7.14
N GLY A 85 4.46 -1.02 8.18
CA GLY A 85 5.66 -1.84 8.12
C GLY A 85 6.21 -2.06 9.52
N THR A 86 7.39 -2.66 9.60
CA THR A 86 8.04 -2.96 10.88
C THR A 86 9.51 -2.58 10.85
N LEU A 87 10.09 -2.35 12.03
CA LEU A 87 11.54 -2.15 12.16
C LEU A 87 12.26 -3.42 11.72
N ASN A 88 13.27 -3.29 10.86
CA ASN A 88 13.99 -4.40 10.23
C ASN A 88 13.11 -5.34 9.38
N GLY A 89 11.89 -4.94 9.03
CA GLY A 89 10.99 -5.75 8.20
C GLY A 89 10.50 -7.03 8.86
N ILE A 90 10.61 -7.17 10.19
CA ILE A 90 10.15 -8.39 10.88
C ILE A 90 8.64 -8.60 10.71
N GLY A 91 8.21 -9.85 10.54
CA GLY A 91 6.82 -10.16 10.28
C GLY A 91 6.58 -11.63 9.96
N GLU A 92 5.37 -11.94 9.54
CA GLU A 92 5.02 -13.27 9.04
C GLU A 92 5.85 -13.62 7.80
N ARG A 93 6.23 -14.90 7.66
CA ARG A 93 6.96 -15.45 6.50
C ARG A 93 8.27 -14.69 6.22
N CYS A 94 8.39 -14.07 5.05
CA CYS A 94 9.55 -13.28 4.65
C CYS A 94 9.55 -11.86 5.22
N GLY A 95 8.51 -11.48 5.97
CA GLY A 95 8.45 -10.20 6.66
C GLY A 95 7.56 -9.16 6.00
N ASN A 96 7.67 -7.93 6.49
CA ASN A 96 6.92 -6.75 6.07
C ASN A 96 7.87 -5.70 5.48
N ALA A 97 7.30 -4.63 4.92
CA ALA A 97 8.02 -3.43 4.52
C ALA A 97 8.96 -2.92 5.64
N ASN A 98 10.26 -2.84 5.33
CA ASN A 98 11.29 -2.46 6.31
C ASN A 98 11.31 -0.95 6.54
N LEU A 99 10.88 -0.52 7.73
CA LEU A 99 10.83 0.91 8.08
C LEU A 99 12.23 1.54 8.22
N ILE A 100 13.28 0.75 8.50
CA ILE A 100 14.65 1.26 8.61
C ILE A 100 15.18 1.75 7.27
N SER A 101 14.73 1.17 6.15
CA SER A 101 15.09 1.66 4.82
C SER A 101 14.08 2.70 4.28
N ILE A 102 12.79 2.55 4.58
CA ILE A 102 11.74 3.43 4.07
C ILE A 102 11.83 4.84 4.66
N VAL A 103 11.93 4.98 5.99
CA VAL A 103 11.94 6.29 6.64
C VAL A 103 13.06 7.20 6.11
N PRO A 104 14.34 6.79 6.08
CA PRO A 104 15.39 7.63 5.51
C PRO A 104 15.24 7.82 4.00
N THR A 105 14.60 6.89 3.28
CA THR A 105 14.30 7.10 1.86
C THR A 105 13.37 8.29 1.67
N LEU A 106 12.25 8.32 2.40
CA LEU A 106 11.29 9.42 2.36
C LEU A 106 11.90 10.73 2.88
N SER A 107 12.70 10.68 3.94
CA SER A 107 13.25 11.90 4.55
C SER A 107 14.44 12.50 3.80
N LEU A 108 15.22 11.70 3.05
CA LEU A 108 16.54 12.12 2.55
C LEU A 108 16.71 11.99 1.03
N LYS A 109 15.76 11.39 0.30
CA LYS A 109 15.87 11.28 -1.16
C LYS A 109 15.03 12.38 -1.81
N PRO A 110 15.62 13.24 -2.66
CA PRO A 110 14.89 14.35 -3.31
C PRO A 110 13.66 13.94 -4.12
N ALA A 111 13.58 12.68 -4.56
CA ALA A 111 12.41 12.16 -5.24
C ALA A 111 11.18 12.01 -4.32
N PHE A 112 11.37 12.00 -3.00
CA PHE A 112 10.33 11.77 -2.00
C PHE A 112 10.29 12.84 -0.89
N ALA A 113 11.25 13.77 -0.86
CA ALA A 113 11.43 14.80 0.17
C ALA A 113 10.68 16.10 -0.16
#